data_AF-A0A0W0F1U5-F1
#
_entry.id   AF-A0A0W0F1U5-F1
#
_cell.length_a   1.000
_cell.length_b   1.000
_cell.length_c   1.000
_cell.angle_alpha   90.00
_cell.angle_beta   90.00
_cell.angle_gamma   90.00
#
_symmetry.space_group_name_H-M   'P 1'
#
loop_
_entity.id
_entity.type
_entity.pdbx_description
1 polymer ?
#
loop_
_entity_poly.entity_id
_entity_poly.type
_entity_poly.pdbx_seq_one_letter_code
_entity_poly.pdbx_strand_id
1 'polypeptide(L)'
;MGFGTRRERCGSGVVLEYNTKLARSDTTRMSNPEASSITFDAEGDILGVTMLHFYPTLYTLSDPNPVAVCTGRYLPEGTPVSEGERTYSNSCTMKHGSFGGPASRTETYYCAGSDDFCGYLWKIPPVEELIQRREVIPSDDWLLQDCRTIGFAESMTSLRYVPVDLSTPSAVLKGHDSIVNSTLIHPYFPLVVTAGVERDIRLHNPTKSAPFSQEMELSPVRARQLSDSSTAAEARVINALLLGGIDPVDADDSERDTIRLFDRILRMEGEADPFVVRSWVPDDENDDDDDVEDRCQ
;
A
#
# COMPACT_ATOMS: atom_id res chain seq x y z
N MET A 1 -0.90 22.41 -19.90
CA MET A 1 -0.80 20.92 -19.96
C MET A 1 -0.77 20.54 -21.43
N GLY A 2 0.45 20.38 -21.95
CA GLY A 2 0.73 20.31 -23.39
C GLY A 2 0.47 18.92 -23.95
N PHE A 3 -0.77 18.62 -24.29
CA PHE A 3 -1.02 17.63 -25.32
C PHE A 3 -1.19 18.41 -26.62
N GLY A 4 -0.17 18.37 -27.48
CA GLY A 4 -0.20 18.98 -28.81
C GLY A 4 -1.42 18.53 -29.63
N THR A 5 -1.64 19.17 -30.77
CA THR A 5 -2.81 18.89 -31.58
C THR A 5 -2.83 17.42 -32.01
N ARG A 6 -4.01 16.81 -32.12
CA ARG A 6 -4.19 15.38 -32.46
C ARG A 6 -3.42 14.92 -33.72
N ARG A 7 -3.02 15.87 -34.58
CA ARG A 7 -2.24 15.67 -35.81
C ARG A 7 -0.73 15.53 -35.58
N GLU A 8 -0.20 15.96 -34.43
CA GLU A 8 1.22 15.89 -34.07
C GLU A 8 1.56 14.65 -33.23
N ARG A 9 0.54 13.84 -32.88
CA ARG A 9 0.73 12.57 -32.18
C ARG A 9 1.16 11.50 -33.18
N CYS A 10 2.46 11.32 -33.35
CA CYS A 10 3.01 10.21 -34.11
C CYS A 10 3.24 9.01 -33.16
N GLY A 11 2.66 7.84 -33.46
CA GLY A 11 2.92 6.58 -32.73
C GLY A 11 2.01 6.28 -31.54
N SER A 12 0.69 6.19 -31.73
CA SER A 12 -0.30 5.72 -30.73
C SER A 12 -0.30 6.40 -29.34
N GLY A 13 0.47 7.47 -29.14
CA GLY A 13 0.71 8.09 -27.83
C GLY A 13 1.96 7.51 -27.16
N VAL A 14 2.65 8.33 -26.36
CA VAL A 14 3.80 7.87 -25.57
C VAL A 14 3.28 7.35 -24.24
N VAL A 15 3.50 6.07 -23.97
CA VAL A 15 3.09 5.37 -22.74
C VAL A 15 4.34 4.78 -22.10
N LEU A 16 4.48 4.98 -20.78
CA LEU A 16 5.46 4.28 -19.95
C LEU A 16 4.68 3.33 -19.04
N GLU A 17 5.02 2.04 -19.10
CA GLU A 17 4.44 1.02 -18.24
C GLU A 17 5.37 0.77 -17.05
N TYR A 18 4.80 0.79 -15.84
CA TYR A 18 5.55 0.57 -14.60
C TYR A 18 5.51 -0.90 -14.19
N ASN A 19 6.64 -1.42 -13.72
CA ASN A 19 6.75 -2.81 -13.28
C ASN A 19 6.12 -2.99 -11.90
N THR A 20 4.97 -3.68 -11.84
CA THR A 20 4.23 -4.02 -10.60
C THR A 20 4.32 -5.49 -10.22
N LYS A 21 5.03 -6.30 -11.01
CA LYS A 21 5.08 -7.76 -10.85
C LYS A 21 6.19 -8.13 -9.87
N LEU A 22 5.86 -8.98 -8.91
CA LEU A 22 6.77 -9.43 -7.85
C LEU A 22 7.36 -10.82 -8.18
N ALA A 23 8.62 -11.00 -7.82
CA ALA A 23 9.31 -12.27 -7.73
C ALA A 23 9.79 -12.48 -6.28
N ARG A 24 9.83 -13.73 -5.81
CA ARG A 24 10.42 -14.09 -4.52
C ARG A 24 11.53 -15.12 -4.73
N SER A 25 12.63 -15.01 -3.99
CA SER A 25 13.82 -15.87 -4.17
C SER A 25 13.57 -17.35 -3.87
N ASP A 26 12.59 -17.65 -3.01
CA ASP A 26 12.26 -19.00 -2.55
C ASP A 26 11.19 -19.72 -3.41
N THR A 27 10.72 -19.08 -4.50
CA THR A 27 9.67 -19.63 -5.35
C THR A 27 9.88 -19.28 -6.82
N THR A 28 9.46 -20.19 -7.69
CA THR A 28 9.46 -19.99 -9.14
C THR A 28 8.17 -19.36 -9.64
N ARG A 29 7.30 -18.90 -8.74
CA ARG A 29 6.05 -18.21 -9.09
C ARG A 29 6.24 -16.71 -8.94
N MET A 30 5.62 -15.95 -9.85
CA MET A 30 5.53 -14.51 -9.73
C MET A 30 4.16 -14.14 -9.17
N SER A 31 4.04 -12.90 -8.72
CA SER A 31 2.78 -12.31 -8.27
C SER A 31 2.54 -11.02 -9.03
N ASN A 32 1.28 -10.69 -9.31
CA ASN A 32 0.91 -9.39 -9.85
C ASN A 32 -0.14 -8.74 -8.93
N PRO A 33 0.30 -8.08 -7.85
CA PRO A 33 -0.58 -7.31 -6.97
C PRO A 33 -1.37 -6.26 -7.73
N GLU A 34 -2.61 -6.03 -7.29
CA GLU A 34 -3.47 -5.03 -7.89
C GLU A 34 -3.08 -3.62 -7.40
N ALA A 35 -2.76 -2.72 -8.33
CA ALA A 35 -2.56 -1.31 -8.06
C ALA A 35 -3.92 -0.64 -7.80
N SER A 36 -4.23 -0.40 -6.53
CA SER A 36 -5.54 0.11 -6.08
C SER A 36 -5.63 1.64 -6.08
N SER A 37 -4.50 2.33 -5.97
CA SER A 37 -4.44 3.78 -5.87
C SER A 37 -3.06 4.30 -6.25
N ILE A 38 -3.01 5.53 -6.76
CA ILE A 38 -1.78 6.24 -7.10
C ILE A 38 -1.81 7.69 -6.60
N THR A 39 -0.65 8.28 -6.36
CA THR A 39 -0.51 9.69 -5.99
C THR A 39 0.86 10.23 -6.38
N PHE A 40 0.93 11.52 -6.74
CA PHE A 40 2.19 12.22 -7.00
C PHE A 40 2.64 12.97 -5.76
N ASP A 41 3.95 13.13 -5.60
CA ASP A 41 4.48 14.16 -4.73
C ASP A 41 4.21 15.58 -5.29
N ALA A 42 4.49 16.60 -4.50
CA ALA A 42 4.15 17.98 -4.87
C ALA A 42 4.97 18.48 -6.07
N GLU A 43 6.19 17.99 -6.20
CA GLU A 43 7.13 18.29 -7.28
C GLU A 43 6.84 17.48 -8.56
N GLY A 44 6.18 16.32 -8.41
CA GLY A 44 5.89 15.40 -9.49
C GLY A 44 7.07 14.50 -9.86
N ASP A 45 8.05 14.33 -8.99
CA ASP A 45 9.24 13.50 -9.25
C ASP A 45 9.02 12.04 -8.83
N ILE A 46 8.13 11.82 -7.85
CA ILE A 46 7.85 10.51 -7.27
C ILE A 46 6.36 10.15 -7.44
N LEU A 47 6.13 8.92 -7.87
CA LEU A 47 4.81 8.29 -7.93
C LEU A 47 4.70 7.25 -6.80
N GLY A 48 3.75 7.44 -5.89
CA GLY A 48 3.38 6.46 -4.87
C GLY A 48 2.24 5.58 -5.36
N VAL A 49 2.42 4.26 -5.29
CA VAL A 49 1.44 3.26 -5.72
C VAL A 49 1.05 2.39 -4.54
N THR A 50 -0.25 2.32 -4.24
CA THR A 50 -0.80 1.42 -3.22
C THR A 50 -1.21 0.10 -3.86
N MET A 51 -0.56 -0.99 -3.45
CA MET A 51 -0.83 -2.33 -3.96
C MET A 51 -1.58 -3.18 -2.94
N LEU A 52 -2.60 -3.92 -3.39
CA LEU A 52 -3.32 -4.87 -2.54
C LEU A 52 -2.46 -6.10 -2.25
N HIS A 53 -2.48 -6.57 -1.00
CA HIS A 53 -1.64 -7.63 -0.41
C HIS A 53 -0.12 -7.35 -0.48
N PHE A 54 0.26 -6.09 -0.71
CA PHE A 54 1.65 -5.67 -0.71
C PHE A 54 1.83 -4.28 -0.09
N TYR A 55 3.05 -3.78 -0.08
CA TYR A 55 3.42 -2.51 0.53
C TYR A 55 3.24 -1.34 -0.45
N PRO A 56 3.02 -0.10 0.05
CA PRO A 56 3.12 1.08 -0.77
C PRO A 56 4.50 1.12 -1.44
N THR A 57 4.49 1.31 -2.74
CA THR A 57 5.67 1.20 -3.59
C THR A 57 5.89 2.53 -4.29
N LEU A 58 7.13 3.02 -4.28
CA LEU A 58 7.51 4.31 -4.82
C LEU A 58 8.29 4.12 -6.11
N TYR A 59 7.93 4.91 -7.12
CA TYR A 59 8.55 4.94 -8.44
C TYR A 59 9.01 6.36 -8.76
N THR A 60 9.96 6.47 -9.68
CA THR A 60 10.31 7.76 -10.29
C THR A 60 9.58 7.91 -11.63
N LEU A 61 9.47 9.12 -12.16
CA LEU A 61 8.83 9.31 -13.46
C LEU A 61 9.62 8.76 -14.65
N SER A 62 10.94 8.59 -14.51
CA SER A 62 11.83 8.19 -15.61
C SER A 62 12.23 6.72 -15.60
N ASP A 63 11.96 6.00 -14.51
CA ASP A 63 12.33 4.60 -14.34
C ASP A 63 11.08 3.77 -14.02
N PRO A 64 10.74 2.77 -14.87
CA PRO A 64 9.57 1.93 -14.64
C PRO A 64 9.71 0.99 -13.44
N ASN A 65 10.93 0.81 -12.90
CA ASN A 65 11.19 -0.06 -11.77
C ASN A 65 11.14 0.72 -10.45
N PRO A 66 10.58 0.13 -9.38
CA PRO A 66 10.41 0.82 -8.12
C PRO A 66 11.75 1.12 -7.46
N VAL A 67 11.78 2.19 -6.67
CA VAL A 67 12.98 2.65 -5.95
C VAL A 67 12.87 2.41 -4.45
N ALA A 68 11.65 2.36 -3.89
CA ALA A 68 11.43 2.09 -2.48
C ALA A 68 10.09 1.38 -2.21
N VAL A 69 10.03 0.67 -1.09
CA VAL A 69 8.78 0.13 -0.51
C VAL A 69 8.67 0.60 0.93
N CYS A 70 7.46 0.97 1.35
CA CYS A 70 7.19 1.46 2.71
C CYS A 70 6.67 0.33 3.58
N THR A 71 7.54 -0.24 4.44
CA THR A 71 7.14 -1.31 5.37
C THR A 71 7.10 -0.78 6.80
N GLY A 72 6.39 -1.48 7.70
CA GLY A 72 6.26 -1.10 9.11
C GLY A 72 7.01 -2.02 10.07
N ARG A 73 8.08 -2.71 9.61
CA ARG A 73 8.72 -3.79 10.40
C ARG A 73 9.34 -3.32 11.71
N TYR A 74 9.63 -2.02 11.83
CA TYR A 74 10.16 -1.39 13.03
C TYR A 74 9.20 -0.30 13.53
N LEU A 75 9.24 -0.06 14.84
CA LEU A 75 8.62 1.10 15.48
C LEU A 75 9.42 2.37 15.17
N PRO A 76 8.84 3.58 15.32
CA PRO A 76 9.55 4.83 15.05
C PRO A 76 10.86 5.02 15.82
N GLU A 77 11.01 4.36 16.97
CA GLU A 77 12.22 4.35 17.78
C GLU A 77 13.31 3.41 17.23
N GLY A 78 13.03 2.67 16.15
CA GLY A 78 13.95 1.73 15.50
C GLY A 78 13.95 0.32 16.10
N THR A 79 13.08 0.01 17.07
CA THR A 79 12.94 -1.34 17.60
C THR A 79 12.02 -2.19 16.72
N PRO A 80 12.34 -3.47 16.46
CA PRO A 80 11.48 -4.33 15.64
C PRO A 80 10.10 -4.50 16.30
N VAL A 81 9.06 -4.61 15.48
CA VAL A 81 7.72 -4.98 15.95
C VAL A 81 7.77 -6.39 16.54
N SER A 82 7.12 -6.60 17.68
CA SER A 82 7.19 -7.88 18.40
C SER A 82 6.49 -9.00 17.61
N GLU A 83 6.96 -10.23 17.75
CA GLU A 83 6.32 -11.38 17.10
C GLU A 83 4.85 -11.51 17.57
N GLY A 84 3.93 -11.58 16.60
CA GLY A 84 2.49 -11.62 16.84
C GLY A 84 1.81 -10.25 16.95
N GLU A 85 2.56 -9.14 17.01
CA GLU A 85 1.98 -7.82 16.83
C GLU A 85 1.78 -7.51 15.35
N ARG A 86 0.60 -6.98 15.02
CA ARG A 86 0.29 -6.55 13.65
C ARG A 86 1.11 -5.31 13.31
N THR A 87 1.45 -5.19 12.03
CA THR A 87 2.05 -4.00 11.45
C THR A 87 1.30 -3.59 10.17
N TYR A 88 1.86 -2.63 9.43
CA TYR A 88 1.32 -2.17 8.17
C TYR A 88 0.86 -3.33 7.30
N SER A 89 -0.41 -3.33 6.95
CA SER A 89 -1.03 -4.34 6.10
C SER A 89 -2.09 -3.73 5.19
N ASN A 90 -2.17 -4.28 3.98
CA ASN A 90 -3.12 -3.86 2.96
C ASN A 90 -3.81 -5.01 2.26
N SER A 91 -4.66 -5.74 2.98
CA SER A 91 -5.37 -6.92 2.47
C SER A 91 -6.88 -6.70 2.30
N CYS A 92 -7.50 -5.87 3.14
CA CYS A 92 -8.96 -5.87 3.29
C CYS A 92 -9.72 -4.79 2.52
N THR A 93 -9.11 -3.63 2.35
CA THR A 93 -9.74 -2.47 1.73
C THR A 93 -8.81 -1.80 0.74
N MET A 94 -9.38 -0.99 -0.15
CA MET A 94 -8.58 -0.08 -0.97
C MET A 94 -8.08 1.07 -0.11
N LYS A 95 -6.78 1.35 -0.19
CA LYS A 95 -6.14 2.42 0.58
C LYS A 95 -5.62 3.54 -0.31
N HIS A 96 -5.77 4.76 0.18
CA HIS A 96 -5.26 5.97 -0.45
C HIS A 96 -4.22 6.61 0.47
N GLY A 97 -2.99 6.71 -0.02
CA GLY A 97 -1.91 7.42 0.64
C GLY A 97 -1.70 8.82 0.05
N SER A 98 -0.87 9.62 0.70
CA SER A 98 -0.53 10.96 0.25
C SER A 98 0.92 11.32 0.56
N PHE A 99 1.48 12.16 -0.28
CA PHE A 99 2.73 12.85 0.01
C PHE A 99 2.48 14.17 0.72
N GLY A 100 3.50 14.63 1.44
CA GLY A 100 3.54 15.95 2.03
C GLY A 100 4.75 16.11 2.92
N GLY A 101 4.79 17.19 3.69
CA GLY A 101 5.92 17.50 4.55
C GLY A 101 5.76 18.92 5.08
N PRO A 102 6.48 19.27 6.16
CA PRO A 102 6.57 20.67 6.57
C PRO A 102 7.10 21.49 5.39
N ALA A 103 6.72 22.77 5.28
CA ALA A 103 7.03 23.65 4.14
C ALA A 103 8.52 23.80 3.76
N SER A 104 9.46 23.15 4.48
CA SER A 104 10.82 22.93 4.00
C SER A 104 10.78 21.95 2.83
N ARG A 105 11.04 22.46 1.62
CA ARG A 105 11.14 21.69 0.35
C ARG A 105 12.17 20.55 0.34
N THR A 106 12.82 20.29 1.47
CA THR A 106 13.90 19.30 1.61
C THR A 106 13.43 17.99 2.23
N GLU A 107 12.25 17.95 2.85
CA GLU A 107 11.77 16.76 3.56
C GLU A 107 10.42 16.33 3.01
N THR A 108 10.45 15.27 2.21
CA THR A 108 9.26 14.62 1.68
C THR A 108 8.88 13.45 2.57
N TYR A 109 7.60 13.35 2.89
CA TYR A 109 7.02 12.24 3.62
C TYR A 109 5.92 11.60 2.78
N TYR A 110 5.76 10.29 2.94
CA TYR A 110 4.63 9.54 2.44
C TYR A 110 3.83 9.00 3.60
N CYS A 111 2.50 9.10 3.52
CA CYS A 111 1.59 8.55 4.52
C CYS A 111 0.65 7.53 3.89
N ALA A 112 0.33 6.46 4.63
CA ALA A 112 -0.69 5.50 4.25
C ALA A 112 -1.45 4.99 5.48
N GLY A 113 -2.71 4.59 5.28
CA GLY A 113 -3.52 3.89 6.29
C GLY A 113 -3.21 2.40 6.31
N SER A 114 -3.67 1.66 7.32
CA SER A 114 -3.40 0.24 7.48
C SER A 114 -4.57 -0.52 8.11
N ASP A 115 -4.61 -1.83 7.87
CA ASP A 115 -5.59 -2.77 8.42
C ASP A 115 -5.40 -3.04 9.93
N ASP A 116 -4.28 -2.63 10.51
CA ASP A 116 -3.99 -2.68 11.94
C ASP A 116 -4.54 -1.46 12.72
N PHE A 117 -5.38 -0.66 12.06
CA PHE A 117 -6.05 0.53 12.62
C PHE A 117 -5.12 1.72 12.86
N CYS A 118 -3.94 1.70 12.23
CA CYS A 118 -2.97 2.78 12.29
C CYS A 118 -2.84 3.51 10.95
N GLY A 119 -2.44 4.79 11.02
CA GLY A 119 -1.77 5.48 9.91
C GLY A 119 -0.27 5.40 10.09
N TYR A 120 0.48 5.36 8.99
CA TYR A 120 1.94 5.31 8.98
C TYR A 120 2.49 6.46 8.19
N LEU A 121 3.58 7.06 8.67
CA LEU A 121 4.26 8.17 8.03
C LEU A 121 5.73 7.81 7.85
N TRP A 122 6.22 7.77 6.62
CA TRP A 122 7.62 7.50 6.29
C TRP A 122 8.27 8.75 5.74
N LYS A 123 9.50 9.03 6.19
CA LYS A 123 10.37 10.00 5.53
C LYS A 123 10.96 9.37 4.28
N ILE A 124 10.88 10.08 3.16
CA ILE A 124 11.41 9.63 1.88
C ILE A 124 12.81 10.24 1.68
N PRO A 125 13.86 9.40 1.55
CA PRO A 125 15.19 9.87 1.17
C PRO A 125 15.21 10.50 -0.23
N PRO A 126 16.25 11.27 -0.59
CA PRO A 126 16.44 11.76 -1.95
C PRO A 126 16.39 10.64 -2.99
N VAL A 127 15.78 10.90 -4.14
CA VAL A 127 15.58 9.92 -5.21
C VAL A 127 16.90 9.30 -5.67
N GLU A 128 17.95 10.10 -5.78
CA GLU A 128 19.28 9.63 -6.19
C GLU A 128 19.85 8.61 -5.20
N GLU A 129 19.59 8.79 -3.91
CA GLU A 129 20.00 7.84 -2.87
C GLU A 129 19.24 6.53 -3.00
N LEU A 130 17.92 6.60 -3.24
CA LEU A 130 17.08 5.41 -3.42
C LEU A 130 17.48 4.60 -4.65
N ILE A 131 17.76 5.27 -5.77
CA ILE A 131 18.24 4.61 -7.00
C ILE A 131 19.60 3.94 -6.78
N GLN A 132 20.53 4.60 -6.08
CA GLN A 132 21.86 4.03 -5.80
C GLN A 132 21.81 2.83 -4.87
N ARG A 133 20.88 2.82 -3.92
CA ARG A 133 20.71 1.74 -2.93
C ARG A 133 19.85 0.59 -3.43
N ARG A 134 19.06 0.78 -4.49
CA ARG A 134 18.28 -0.28 -5.12
C ARG A 134 19.21 -1.33 -5.72
N GLU A 135 18.96 -2.59 -5.39
CA GLU A 135 19.75 -3.69 -5.93
C GLU A 135 19.16 -4.18 -7.26
N VAL A 136 20.04 -4.57 -8.18
CA VAL A 136 19.67 -5.15 -9.46
C VAL A 136 20.36 -6.50 -9.58
N ILE A 137 19.56 -7.57 -9.58
CA ILE A 137 20.04 -8.95 -9.49
C ILE A 137 19.73 -9.68 -10.80
N PRO A 138 20.73 -10.28 -11.47
CA PRO A 138 20.51 -11.14 -12.63
C PRO A 138 19.62 -12.34 -12.31
N SER A 139 18.93 -12.87 -13.32
CA SER A 139 18.05 -14.04 -13.16
C SER A 139 18.75 -15.24 -12.53
N ASP A 140 20.00 -15.46 -12.94
CA ASP A 140 20.77 -16.66 -12.59
C ASP A 140 21.23 -16.61 -11.12
N ASP A 141 21.39 -15.41 -10.58
CA ASP A 141 21.79 -15.17 -9.19
C ASP A 141 20.58 -15.03 -8.24
N TRP A 142 19.36 -14.97 -8.76
CA TRP A 142 18.14 -14.71 -7.97
C TRP A 142 17.83 -15.84 -6.98
N LEU A 143 17.97 -17.09 -7.41
CA LEU A 143 17.72 -18.26 -6.57
C LEU A 143 18.83 -18.50 -5.53
N LEU A 144 19.95 -17.80 -5.65
CA LEU A 144 21.06 -17.83 -4.69
C LEU A 144 20.89 -16.81 -3.56
N GLN A 145 19.91 -15.91 -3.67
CA GLN A 145 19.63 -14.89 -2.66
C GLN A 145 19.08 -15.49 -1.37
N ASP A 146 19.14 -14.70 -0.29
CA ASP A 146 18.53 -15.06 0.99
C ASP A 146 17.08 -15.49 0.82
N CYS A 147 16.66 -16.41 1.69
CA CYS A 147 15.31 -16.95 1.68
C CYS A 147 14.30 -15.81 1.92
N ARG A 148 13.36 -15.63 0.98
CA ARG A 148 12.23 -14.67 1.00
C ARG A 148 12.53 -13.23 0.60
N THR A 149 13.66 -12.94 -0.06
CA THR A 149 13.85 -11.65 -0.74
C THR A 149 12.77 -11.47 -1.81
N ILE A 150 12.10 -10.32 -1.81
CA ILE A 150 11.08 -9.95 -2.80
C ILE A 150 11.65 -8.83 -3.67
N GLY A 151 11.58 -9.03 -4.99
CA GLY A 151 12.00 -8.05 -6.00
C GLY A 151 10.94 -7.90 -7.07
N PHE A 152 11.10 -6.89 -7.91
CA PHE A 152 10.24 -6.62 -9.05
C PHE A 152 10.88 -7.11 -10.34
N ALA A 153 10.12 -7.76 -11.21
CA ALA A 153 10.63 -8.34 -12.44
C ALA A 153 9.51 -8.42 -13.49
N GLU A 154 9.81 -8.12 -14.75
CA GLU A 154 8.82 -8.19 -15.83
C GLU A 154 8.48 -9.63 -16.21
N SER A 155 9.45 -10.53 -16.08
CA SER A 155 9.35 -11.96 -16.40
C SER A 155 10.29 -12.81 -15.52
N MET A 156 10.26 -14.13 -15.69
CA MET A 156 11.15 -15.05 -14.98
C MET A 156 12.62 -14.96 -15.41
N THR A 157 12.91 -14.36 -16.56
CA THR A 157 14.26 -14.23 -17.12
C THR A 157 14.79 -12.80 -17.03
N SER A 158 13.93 -11.82 -16.71
CA SER A 158 14.33 -10.43 -16.59
C SER A 158 15.19 -10.17 -15.35
N LEU A 159 15.84 -9.01 -15.30
CA LEU A 159 16.48 -8.52 -14.09
C LEU A 159 15.46 -8.39 -12.95
N ARG A 160 15.93 -8.58 -11.72
CA ARG A 160 15.15 -8.36 -10.50
C ARG A 160 15.61 -7.07 -9.85
N TYR A 161 14.66 -6.19 -9.58
CA TYR A 161 14.89 -4.92 -8.92
C TYR A 161 14.40 -5.02 -7.48
N VAL A 162 15.33 -5.00 -6.52
CA VAL A 162 14.98 -5.01 -5.10
C VAL A 162 15.00 -3.56 -4.59
N PRO A 163 13.82 -2.94 -4.40
CA PRO A 163 13.73 -1.56 -3.95
C PRO A 163 14.20 -1.41 -2.51
N VAL A 164 14.55 -0.19 -2.12
CA VAL A 164 14.93 0.12 -0.74
C VAL A 164 13.75 -0.11 0.20
N ASP A 165 13.93 -0.93 1.23
CA ASP A 165 12.94 -1.13 2.30
C ASP A 165 13.00 0.03 3.30
N LEU A 166 12.01 0.93 3.23
CA LEU A 166 11.76 1.96 4.23
C LEU A 166 10.97 1.36 5.39
N SER A 167 11.67 0.56 6.21
CA SER A 167 11.05 -0.30 7.22
C SER A 167 10.72 0.37 8.55
N THR A 168 11.27 1.55 8.78
CA THR A 168 11.07 2.34 10.00
C THR A 168 10.27 3.60 9.66
N PRO A 169 8.98 3.67 10.03
CA PRO A 169 8.19 4.87 9.86
C PRO A 169 8.70 5.96 10.81
N SER A 170 8.60 7.22 10.40
CA SER A 170 8.88 8.38 11.27
C SER A 170 7.80 8.57 12.35
N ALA A 171 6.56 8.13 12.08
CA ALA A 171 5.48 8.15 13.05
C ALA A 171 4.42 7.07 12.74
N VAL A 172 3.74 6.62 13.78
CA VAL A 172 2.56 5.75 13.70
C VAL A 172 1.39 6.47 14.37
N LEU A 173 0.34 6.74 13.59
CA LEU A 173 -0.84 7.51 13.95
C LEU A 173 -1.92 6.56 14.46
N LYS A 174 -2.18 6.60 15.77
CA LYS A 174 -3.08 5.67 16.47
C LYS A 174 -4.40 6.34 16.85
N GLY A 175 -5.38 5.53 17.25
CA GLY A 175 -6.63 6.00 17.87
C GLY A 175 -7.89 5.67 17.08
N HIS A 176 -7.77 5.06 15.89
CA HIS A 176 -8.89 4.45 15.19
C HIS A 176 -9.28 3.13 15.86
N ASP A 177 -10.58 2.86 15.85
CA ASP A 177 -11.21 1.60 16.24
C ASP A 177 -11.37 0.65 15.04
N SER A 178 -11.04 1.05 13.82
CA SER A 178 -11.15 0.22 12.62
C SER A 178 -10.12 0.63 11.56
N ILE A 179 -10.23 0.01 10.38
CA ILE A 179 -9.26 0.12 9.29
C ILE A 179 -9.14 1.58 8.84
N VAL A 180 -7.91 2.05 8.69
CA VAL A 180 -7.62 3.37 8.12
C VAL A 180 -7.46 3.22 6.62
N ASN A 181 -8.35 3.85 5.85
CA ASN A 181 -8.40 3.74 4.39
C ASN A 181 -7.71 4.91 3.69
N SER A 182 -7.76 6.10 4.29
CA SER A 182 -7.28 7.32 3.64
C SER A 182 -6.46 8.16 4.59
N THR A 183 -5.35 8.67 4.09
CA THR A 183 -4.49 9.60 4.82
C THR A 183 -4.15 10.79 3.93
N LEU A 184 -4.22 11.99 4.51
CA LEU A 184 -3.89 13.24 3.84
C LEU A 184 -2.92 14.04 4.70
N ILE A 185 -1.71 14.29 4.18
CA ILE A 185 -0.77 15.22 4.79
C ILE A 185 -1.17 16.66 4.41
N HIS A 186 -1.24 17.55 5.39
CA HIS A 186 -1.50 18.96 5.13
C HIS A 186 -0.34 19.57 4.33
N PRO A 187 -0.60 20.36 3.27
CA PRO A 187 0.45 20.86 2.36
C PRO A 187 1.43 21.88 2.96
N TYR A 188 1.31 22.25 4.24
CA TYR A 188 2.05 23.38 4.83
C TYR A 188 2.40 23.13 6.29
N PHE A 189 1.47 22.55 7.05
CA PHE A 189 1.64 22.24 8.46
C PHE A 189 1.98 20.76 8.63
N PRO A 190 2.68 20.36 9.70
CA PRO A 190 2.96 18.97 10.03
C PRO A 190 1.69 18.30 10.60
N LEU A 191 0.60 18.36 9.85
CA LEU A 191 -0.70 17.82 10.20
C LEU A 191 -1.03 16.67 9.25
N VAL A 192 -1.60 15.62 9.79
CA VAL A 192 -2.07 14.48 8.99
C VAL A 192 -3.51 14.19 9.36
N VAL A 193 -4.39 14.13 8.38
CA VAL A 193 -5.78 13.70 8.58
C VAL A 193 -5.89 12.24 8.18
N THR A 194 -6.56 11.43 9.00
CA THR A 194 -6.84 10.03 8.69
C THR A 194 -8.32 9.72 8.78
N ALA A 195 -8.81 8.88 7.88
CA ALA A 195 -10.20 8.45 7.78
C ALA A 195 -10.26 6.98 7.35
N GLY A 196 -11.37 6.31 7.65
CA GLY A 196 -11.45 4.85 7.51
C GLY A 196 -12.87 4.34 7.36
N VAL A 197 -13.10 3.16 7.93
CA VAL A 197 -14.42 2.52 8.03
C VAL A 197 -15.34 3.26 9.01
N GLU A 198 -14.76 3.89 10.02
CA GLU A 198 -15.46 4.71 11.00
C GLU A 198 -16.06 5.97 10.38
N ARG A 199 -17.00 6.59 11.10
CA ARG A 199 -17.62 7.86 10.71
C ARG A 199 -16.78 9.08 11.04
N ASP A 200 -15.79 8.91 11.91
CA ASP A 200 -14.94 9.99 12.37
C ASP A 200 -13.69 10.15 11.52
N ILE A 201 -13.31 11.41 11.34
CA ILE A 201 -12.00 11.79 10.81
C ILE A 201 -11.11 12.23 11.97
N ARG A 202 -9.83 11.85 11.94
CA ARG A 202 -8.87 12.22 12.99
C ARG A 202 -7.78 13.11 12.42
N LEU A 203 -7.58 14.27 13.05
CA LEU A 203 -6.45 15.15 12.79
C LEU A 203 -5.32 14.80 13.76
N HIS A 204 -4.14 14.54 13.22
CA HIS A 204 -2.95 14.17 13.95
C HIS A 204 -1.87 15.23 13.79
N ASN A 205 -1.10 15.43 14.85
CA ASN A 205 0.16 16.13 14.77
C ASN A 205 1.29 15.20 15.29
N PRO A 206 2.11 14.61 14.41
CA PRO A 206 3.22 13.76 14.81
C PRO A 206 4.39 14.56 15.44
N THR A 207 4.35 15.89 15.43
CA THR A 207 5.43 16.76 15.93
C THR A 207 4.96 17.64 17.10
N LYS A 208 5.71 17.68 18.20
CA LYS A 208 5.33 18.49 19.38
C LYS A 208 5.52 20.01 19.21
N SER A 209 5.96 20.48 18.04
CA SER A 209 6.46 21.83 17.83
C SER A 209 5.42 22.82 17.28
N ALA A 210 4.25 22.37 16.84
CA ALA A 210 3.30 23.26 16.19
C ALA A 210 2.43 24.04 17.21
N PRO A 211 2.11 25.32 16.96
CA PRO A 211 1.38 26.17 17.92
C PRO A 211 -0.04 25.65 18.22
N PHE A 212 -0.70 25.00 17.26
CA PHE A 212 -2.02 24.40 17.42
C PHE A 212 -2.02 23.06 18.19
N SER A 213 -0.85 22.51 18.54
CA SER A 213 -0.76 21.23 19.27
C SER A 213 -1.24 21.32 20.71
N GLN A 214 -1.34 22.53 21.28
CA GLN A 214 -1.72 22.73 22.68
C GLN A 214 -3.17 22.35 22.97
N GLU A 215 -4.03 22.41 21.96
CA GLU A 215 -5.45 22.06 22.05
C GLU A 215 -5.73 20.59 21.67
N MET A 216 -4.71 19.84 21.25
CA MET A 216 -4.84 18.45 20.82
C MET A 216 -4.55 17.49 21.97
N GLU A 217 -5.38 16.45 22.10
CA GLU A 217 -5.14 15.36 23.03
C GLU A 217 -4.07 14.39 22.51
N LEU A 218 -3.38 13.71 23.42
CA LEU A 218 -2.41 12.68 23.05
C LEU A 218 -3.14 11.46 22.50
N SER A 219 -2.69 10.97 21.35
CA SER A 219 -3.17 9.69 20.81
C SER A 219 -2.93 8.55 21.80
N PRO A 220 -3.79 7.51 21.82
CA PRO A 220 -3.55 6.32 22.62
C PRO A 220 -2.17 5.70 22.36
N VAL A 221 -1.56 5.17 23.42
CA VAL A 221 -0.23 4.54 23.33
C VAL A 221 -0.27 3.25 22.49
N ARG A 222 -1.39 2.54 22.54
CA ARG A 222 -1.61 1.27 21.83
C ARG A 222 -2.80 1.42 20.89
N ALA A 223 -2.69 0.83 19.72
CA ALA A 223 -3.82 0.64 18.81
C ALA A 223 -4.78 -0.41 19.41
N ARG A 224 -6.04 -0.38 18.97
CA ARG A 224 -7.01 -1.41 19.34
C ARG A 224 -6.50 -2.77 18.86
N GLN A 225 -6.58 -3.78 19.73
CA GLN A 225 -6.27 -5.15 19.34
C GLN A 225 -7.50 -5.84 18.77
N LEU A 226 -7.34 -6.49 17.62
CA LEU A 226 -8.35 -7.34 17.03
C LEU A 226 -8.45 -8.63 17.87
N SER A 227 -9.64 -8.98 18.36
CA SER A 227 -9.82 -10.22 19.12
C SER A 227 -9.72 -11.44 18.21
N ASP A 228 -9.16 -12.55 18.70
CA ASP A 228 -8.96 -13.78 17.90
C ASP A 228 -10.26 -14.53 17.57
N SER A 229 -11.36 -14.26 18.26
CA SER A 229 -12.63 -14.97 18.08
C SER A 229 -13.82 -14.04 17.92
N SER A 230 -14.75 -14.43 17.05
CA SER A 230 -16.10 -13.86 16.98
C SER A 230 -17.04 -14.73 17.79
N THR A 231 -17.92 -14.12 18.58
CA THR A 231 -19.00 -14.86 19.25
C THR A 231 -20.03 -15.36 18.23
N ALA A 232 -20.74 -16.44 18.55
CA ALA A 232 -21.79 -17.00 17.68
C ALA A 232 -22.99 -16.04 17.47
N ALA A 233 -23.13 -15.03 18.33
CA ALA A 233 -24.11 -13.96 18.16
C ALA A 233 -23.62 -12.91 17.14
N GLU A 234 -22.36 -12.47 17.23
CA GLU A 234 -21.74 -11.57 16.26
C GLU A 234 -21.71 -12.17 14.85
N ALA A 235 -21.39 -13.46 14.72
CA ALA A 235 -21.37 -14.14 13.43
C ALA A 235 -22.75 -14.12 12.75
N ARG A 236 -23.85 -14.23 13.52
CA ARG A 236 -25.22 -14.18 13.01
C ARG A 236 -25.61 -12.79 12.52
N VAL A 237 -25.30 -11.75 13.30
CA VAL A 237 -25.56 -10.35 12.91
C VAL A 237 -24.77 -10.00 11.65
N ILE A 238 -23.49 -10.38 11.59
CA ILE A 238 -22.64 -10.11 10.42
C ILE A 238 -23.12 -10.86 9.18
N ASN A 239 -23.53 -12.12 9.30
CA ASN A 239 -24.11 -12.85 8.17
C ASN A 239 -25.40 -12.19 7.67
N ALA A 240 -26.20 -11.62 8.57
CA ALA A 240 -27.41 -10.92 8.19
C ALA A 240 -27.11 -9.57 7.50
N LEU A 241 -26.07 -8.84 7.94
CA LEU A 241 -25.60 -7.63 7.27
C LEU A 241 -25.08 -7.91 5.84
N LEU A 242 -24.29 -8.97 5.67
CA LEU A 242 -23.79 -9.41 4.36
C LEU A 242 -24.90 -9.81 3.38
N LEU A 243 -26.02 -10.33 3.91
CA LEU A 243 -27.19 -10.73 3.13
C LEU A 243 -28.24 -9.59 2.98
N GLY A 244 -27.92 -8.37 3.44
CA GLY A 244 -28.80 -7.20 3.33
C GLY A 244 -30.06 -7.26 4.18
N GLY A 245 -30.06 -8.05 5.26
CA GLY A 245 -31.27 -8.43 6.01
C GLY A 245 -31.58 -7.63 7.27
N ILE A 246 -30.78 -6.63 7.66
CA ILE A 246 -31.01 -5.82 8.86
C ILE A 246 -30.79 -4.35 8.55
N ASP A 247 -31.85 -3.56 8.61
CA ASP A 247 -31.75 -2.11 8.78
C ASP A 247 -31.44 -1.82 10.25
N PRO A 248 -30.33 -1.14 10.58
CA PRO A 248 -29.99 -0.82 11.95
C PRO A 248 -31.03 0.14 12.55
N VAL A 249 -31.47 -0.18 13.77
CA VAL A 249 -32.54 0.56 14.47
C VAL A 249 -32.04 1.94 14.95
N ASP A 250 -30.73 2.05 15.24
CA ASP A 250 -30.05 3.28 15.67
C ASP A 250 -28.72 3.50 14.93
N ALA A 251 -28.34 4.77 14.76
CA ALA A 251 -27.13 5.14 14.04
C ALA A 251 -25.85 4.61 14.73
N ASP A 252 -25.74 4.67 16.05
CA ASP A 252 -24.52 4.22 16.75
C ASP A 252 -24.33 2.70 16.69
N ASP A 253 -25.43 1.94 16.69
CA ASP A 253 -25.39 0.48 16.53
C ASP A 253 -24.93 0.11 15.12
N SER A 254 -25.32 0.88 14.10
CA SER A 254 -24.86 0.69 12.73
C SER A 254 -23.33 0.82 12.56
N GLU A 255 -22.69 1.76 13.25
CA GLU A 255 -21.22 1.92 13.16
C GLU A 255 -20.51 0.74 13.83
N ARG A 256 -20.91 0.37 15.05
CA ARG A 256 -20.33 -0.78 15.76
C ARG A 256 -20.48 -2.07 14.96
N ASP A 257 -21.63 -2.26 14.33
CA ASP A 257 -21.89 -3.42 13.48
C ASP A 257 -21.03 -3.41 12.21
N THR A 258 -20.77 -2.24 11.64
CA THR A 258 -19.84 -2.08 10.51
C THR A 258 -18.40 -2.41 10.93
N ILE A 259 -17.93 -1.90 12.08
CA ILE A 259 -16.61 -2.23 12.62
C ILE A 259 -16.48 -3.75 12.84
N ARG A 260 -17.50 -4.39 13.42
CA ARG A 260 -17.53 -5.85 13.63
C ARG A 260 -17.50 -6.65 12.33
N LEU A 261 -18.17 -6.15 11.27
CA LEU A 261 -18.11 -6.75 9.94
C LEU A 261 -16.67 -6.74 9.42
N PHE A 262 -15.99 -5.59 9.45
CA PHE A 262 -14.60 -5.50 9.00
C PHE A 262 -13.61 -6.29 9.87
N ASP A 263 -13.84 -6.36 11.18
CA ASP A 263 -13.07 -7.24 12.07
C ASP A 263 -13.17 -8.71 11.64
N ARG A 264 -14.33 -9.15 11.16
CA ARG A 264 -14.49 -10.52 10.64
C ARG A 264 -13.80 -10.69 9.29
N ILE A 265 -13.89 -9.72 8.39
CA ILE A 265 -13.19 -9.77 7.10
C ILE A 265 -11.69 -9.90 7.34
N LEU A 266 -11.12 -9.08 8.23
CA LEU A 266 -9.70 -9.15 8.61
C LEU A 266 -9.27 -10.52 9.13
N ARG A 267 -10.11 -11.19 9.93
CA ARG A 267 -9.82 -12.55 10.41
C ARG A 267 -9.89 -13.60 9.30
N MET A 268 -10.77 -13.41 8.31
CA MET A 268 -10.94 -14.36 7.21
C MET A 268 -9.83 -14.21 6.15
N GLU A 269 -9.46 -12.98 5.82
CA GLU A 269 -8.43 -12.69 4.82
C GLU A 269 -7.02 -12.81 5.37
N GLY A 270 -6.81 -12.44 6.64
CA GLY A 270 -5.51 -12.52 7.31
C GLY A 270 -4.39 -11.78 6.57
N GLU A 271 -3.15 -12.23 6.82
CA GLU A 271 -1.96 -11.81 6.06
C GLU A 271 -1.79 -12.72 4.83
N ALA A 272 -2.70 -12.57 3.87
CA ALA A 272 -2.64 -13.27 2.60
C ALA A 272 -1.28 -13.09 1.88
N ASP A 273 -0.62 -14.19 1.56
CA ASP A 273 0.61 -14.19 0.76
C ASP A 273 0.28 -13.78 -0.70
N PRO A 274 0.83 -12.67 -1.23
CA PRO A 274 0.55 -12.22 -2.60
C PRO A 274 0.93 -13.27 -3.65
N PHE A 275 1.89 -14.16 -3.38
CA PHE A 275 2.28 -15.24 -4.30
C PHE A 275 1.28 -16.40 -4.34
N VAL A 276 0.37 -16.47 -3.37
CA VAL A 276 -0.73 -17.45 -3.31
C VAL A 276 -2.02 -16.84 -3.86
N VAL A 277 -2.38 -15.64 -3.41
CA VAL A 277 -3.66 -15.01 -3.77
C VAL A 277 -3.64 -14.34 -5.14
N ARG A 278 -2.47 -13.88 -5.59
CA ARG A 278 -2.29 -13.17 -6.88
C ARG A 278 -1.18 -13.81 -7.72
N SER A 279 -1.13 -15.14 -7.75
CA SER A 279 -0.15 -15.87 -8.57
C SER A 279 -0.27 -15.48 -10.04
N TRP A 280 0.84 -15.13 -10.64
CA TRP A 280 0.95 -14.77 -12.05
C TRP A 280 1.90 -15.73 -12.76
N VAL A 281 1.46 -16.23 -13.91
CA VAL A 281 2.27 -17.04 -14.83
C VAL A 281 2.56 -16.11 -16.02
N PRO A 282 3.84 -15.84 -16.36
CA PRO A 282 4.16 -15.14 -17.59
C PRO A 282 3.60 -15.96 -18.76
N ASP A 283 2.86 -15.32 -19.66
CA ASP A 283 2.50 -15.96 -20.93
C ASP A 283 3.82 -16.39 -21.59
N ASP A 284 3.93 -17.67 -21.93
CA ASP A 284 5.01 -18.14 -22.79
C ASP A 284 4.89 -17.34 -24.09
N GLU A 285 5.93 -16.58 -24.46
CA GLU A 285 6.04 -15.99 -25.79
C GLU A 285 6.12 -17.15 -26.82
N ASN A 286 4.98 -17.74 -27.19
CA ASN A 286 4.75 -18.66 -28.31
C ASN A 286 3.25 -19.03 -28.44
N ASP A 287 2.37 -18.02 -28.50
CA ASP A 287 1.12 -18.17 -29.25
C ASP A 287 1.28 -17.40 -30.59
N ASP A 288 2.27 -17.84 -31.38
CA ASP A 288 2.17 -17.76 -32.83
C ASP A 288 1.15 -18.84 -33.24
N ASP A 289 -0.14 -18.61 -33.00
CA ASP A 289 -1.20 -19.34 -33.69
C ASP A 289 -1.59 -18.54 -34.94
N ASP A 290 -0.95 -18.96 -36.02
CA ASP A 290 -1.31 -18.77 -37.40
C ASP A 290 -2.83 -18.95 -37.66
N ASP A 291 -3.60 -17.87 -37.65
CA ASP A 291 -4.87 -17.84 -38.40
C ASP A 291 -4.58 -17.44 -39.86
N VAL A 292 -3.92 -18.37 -40.58
CA VAL A 292 -3.90 -18.40 -42.04
C VAL A 292 -5.27 -18.87 -42.54
N GLU A 293 -5.89 -17.99 -43.32
CA GLU A 293 -6.83 -18.25 -44.42
C GLU A 293 -7.44 -19.67 -44.53
N ASP A 294 -8.75 -19.79 -44.28
CA ASP A 294 -9.64 -20.38 -45.28
C ASP A 294 -11.12 -20.16 -44.96
N ARG A 295 -11.80 -19.35 -45.78
CA ARG A 295 -13.13 -19.64 -46.36
C ARG A 295 -13.58 -18.52 -47.30
N CYS A 296 -13.17 -18.67 -48.56
CA CYS A 296 -14.05 -18.33 -49.67
C CYS A 296 -15.23 -19.32 -49.70
N GLN A 297 -16.46 -18.81 -49.53
CA GLN A 297 -17.64 -19.12 -50.34
C GLN A 297 -18.79 -18.17 -50.00
#